data_AF-A0A9P9TLB7-F1
#
_entry.id   AF-A0A9P9TLB7-F1
#
_cell.length_a   1.000
_cell.length_b   1.000
_cell.length_c   1.000
_cell.angle_alpha   90.00
_cell.angle_beta   90.00
_cell.angle_gamma   90.00
#
_symmetry.space_group_name_H-M   'P 1'
#
loop_
_entity.id
_entity.type
_entity.pdbx_description
1 polymer ?
#
loop_
_entity_poly.entity_id
_entity_poly.type
_entity_poly.pdbx_seq_one_letter_code
_entity_poly.pdbx_strand_id
1 'polypeptide(L)'
;METTTTTPAMMSASMSTQTPIEKFNALLSSTEFLFVVSYRGHWCPFCRAYLTTLTSLLTSITSAGGNSLILTSEPASFLPEMRKSTGYEGEAIVDESNELVGYLREKYGWGVAITEKKGYVKGMTQPGVLVLGKGGEVLEKWAIVPGLMNLGGAKDRPELPQIWENVQAKLKGEKTVHGVYKKISTVGVFKGALFGEDKFEPSTVTSGAETSIQTKIRHSEVALIDRDDVVRCIEHRARAFQGWRPDLHIERLRTQRYRAGGHYTHHYDWSGASRDADRVSTFMVYVDAECEGGGTEFPRINMPDITDGKWCEFLECEEASSEVKEQRQKMGVIFKPKKGNAVFWENLRPDGRGYEETSGHAGLPLLSGWKVGLNIWSWGPARRG
;
A
#
# COMPACT_ATOMS: atom_id res chain seq x y z
N MET A 1 -67.84 18.93 19.12
CA MET A 1 -66.39 18.90 19.38
C MET A 1 -65.84 17.72 18.62
N GLU A 2 -65.53 17.91 17.34
CA GLU A 2 -64.82 16.92 16.52
C GLU A 2 -63.38 17.38 16.42
N THR A 3 -62.48 16.62 17.03
CA THR A 3 -61.05 16.87 17.02
C THR A 3 -60.43 16.27 15.76
N THR A 4 -60.25 17.11 14.75
CA THR A 4 -59.45 16.84 13.57
C THR A 4 -57.98 16.73 13.96
N THR A 5 -57.43 15.52 13.89
CA THR A 5 -56.01 15.25 14.08
C THR A 5 -55.29 15.39 12.74
N THR A 6 -54.50 16.45 12.62
CA THR A 6 -53.64 16.77 11.48
C THR A 6 -52.47 15.80 11.42
N THR A 7 -52.35 15.02 10.35
CA THR A 7 -51.15 14.23 10.04
C THR A 7 -50.09 15.17 9.45
N PRO A 8 -48.83 15.17 9.93
CA PRO A 8 -47.79 16.01 9.34
C PRO A 8 -47.33 15.40 8.01
N ALA A 9 -47.39 16.21 6.96
CA ALA A 9 -46.86 15.89 5.64
C ALA A 9 -45.36 15.59 5.75
N MET A 10 -44.96 14.38 5.34
CA MET A 10 -43.56 14.06 5.07
C MET A 10 -43.08 14.99 3.94
N MET A 11 -42.15 15.89 4.26
CA MET A 11 -41.35 16.58 3.25
C MET A 11 -40.53 15.54 2.49
N SER A 12 -41.02 15.18 1.30
CA SER A 12 -40.24 14.47 0.28
C SER A 12 -39.05 15.35 -0.10
N ALA A 13 -37.84 14.90 0.23
CA ALA A 13 -36.62 15.48 -0.29
C ALA A 13 -36.63 15.30 -1.82
N SER A 14 -36.81 16.41 -2.54
CA SER A 14 -36.67 16.51 -3.98
C SER A 14 -35.29 15.97 -4.40
N MET A 15 -35.27 14.77 -5.00
CA MET A 15 -34.08 14.25 -5.65
C MET A 15 -33.80 15.13 -6.88
N SER A 16 -32.69 15.86 -6.85
CA SER A 16 -32.21 16.72 -7.95
C SER A 16 -32.24 15.97 -9.29
N THR A 17 -32.96 16.54 -10.27
CA THR A 17 -33.17 16.04 -11.63
C THR A 17 -32.03 16.40 -12.60
N GLN A 18 -30.84 16.74 -12.08
CA GLN A 18 -29.72 17.18 -12.92
C GLN A 18 -29.05 16.00 -13.63
N THR A 19 -28.79 16.17 -14.92
CA THR A 19 -28.00 15.23 -15.72
C THR A 19 -26.54 15.17 -15.26
N PRO A 20 -25.80 14.08 -15.55
CA PRO A 20 -24.37 13.99 -15.26
C PRO A 20 -23.55 15.18 -15.79
N ILE A 21 -23.89 15.68 -16.99
CA ILE A 21 -23.21 16.81 -17.63
C ILE A 21 -23.52 18.13 -16.90
N GLU A 22 -24.77 18.37 -16.51
CA GLU A 22 -25.15 19.57 -15.74
C GLU A 22 -24.47 19.59 -14.38
N LYS A 23 -24.47 18.45 -13.66
CA LYS A 23 -23.80 18.32 -12.37
C LYS A 23 -22.29 18.59 -12.50
N PHE A 24 -21.65 18.03 -13.53
CA PHE A 24 -20.24 18.28 -13.81
C PHE A 24 -19.97 19.77 -14.08
N ASN A 25 -20.76 20.42 -14.93
CA ASN A 25 -20.57 21.83 -15.27
C ASN A 25 -20.79 22.76 -14.07
N ALA A 26 -21.75 22.44 -13.18
CA ALA A 26 -21.97 23.17 -11.93
C ALA A 26 -20.80 23.03 -10.95
N LEU A 27 -20.19 21.85 -10.87
CA LEU A 27 -18.98 21.63 -10.06
C LEU A 27 -17.77 22.38 -10.62
N LEU A 28 -17.60 22.38 -11.95
CA LEU A 28 -16.50 23.08 -12.59
C LEU A 28 -16.61 24.60 -12.42
N SER A 29 -17.82 25.16 -12.52
CA SER A 29 -18.02 26.61 -12.36
C SER A 29 -17.91 27.11 -10.93
N SER A 30 -18.05 26.23 -9.93
CA SER A 30 -18.01 26.57 -8.50
C SER A 30 -16.63 26.41 -7.86
N THR A 31 -15.61 25.99 -8.61
CA THR A 31 -14.28 25.65 -8.09
C THR A 31 -13.19 26.34 -8.91
N GLU A 32 -12.02 26.59 -8.31
CA GLU A 32 -10.87 27.14 -9.07
C GLU A 32 -10.28 26.10 -10.01
N PHE A 33 -10.39 24.83 -9.65
CA PHE A 33 -10.12 23.69 -10.51
C PHE A 33 -10.89 22.45 -10.03
N LEU A 34 -11.19 21.55 -10.97
CA LEU A 34 -11.88 20.29 -10.71
C LEU A 34 -10.95 19.11 -11.05
N PHE A 35 -10.67 18.28 -10.04
CA PHE A 35 -9.84 17.09 -10.15
C PHE A 35 -10.72 15.85 -10.36
N VAL A 36 -10.87 15.42 -11.62
CA VAL A 36 -11.73 14.31 -12.01
C VAL A 36 -10.94 13.00 -12.09
N VAL A 37 -11.43 11.94 -11.44
CA VAL A 37 -10.88 10.59 -11.53
C VAL A 37 -11.96 9.61 -11.96
N SER A 38 -11.83 9.02 -13.14
CA SER A 38 -12.71 7.92 -13.56
C SER A 38 -12.19 6.57 -13.07
N TYR A 39 -13.11 5.66 -12.75
CA TYR A 39 -12.79 4.32 -12.30
C TYR A 39 -13.79 3.28 -12.82
N ARG A 40 -13.40 2.00 -12.70
CA ARG A 40 -14.20 0.88 -13.22
C ARG A 40 -15.39 0.56 -12.33
N GLY A 41 -15.14 0.27 -11.06
CA GLY A 41 -16.15 -0.13 -10.08
C GLY A 41 -15.54 -0.52 -8.73
N HIS A 42 -16.38 -0.74 -7.72
CA HIS A 42 -15.99 -1.12 -6.36
C HIS A 42 -15.15 -2.41 -6.31
N TRP A 43 -15.45 -3.38 -7.18
CA TRP A 43 -14.73 -4.65 -7.28
C TRP A 43 -13.29 -4.52 -7.79
N CYS A 44 -12.90 -3.36 -8.33
CA CYS A 44 -11.58 -3.13 -8.92
C CYS A 44 -10.58 -2.70 -7.82
N PRO A 45 -9.62 -3.56 -7.41
CA PRO A 45 -8.70 -3.24 -6.33
C PRO A 45 -7.76 -2.07 -6.70
N PHE A 46 -7.44 -1.91 -7.99
CA PHE A 46 -6.61 -0.78 -8.47
C PHE A 46 -7.36 0.53 -8.42
N CYS A 47 -8.68 0.47 -8.57
CA CYS A 47 -9.54 1.63 -8.50
C CYS A 47 -9.68 2.06 -7.03
N ARG A 48 -9.91 1.09 -6.14
CA ARG A 48 -9.95 1.32 -4.69
C ARG A 48 -8.66 1.96 -4.16
N ALA A 49 -7.51 1.34 -4.40
CA ALA A 49 -6.22 1.87 -3.94
C ALA A 49 -5.97 3.30 -4.43
N TYR A 50 -6.32 3.58 -5.70
CA TYR A 50 -6.14 4.90 -6.29
C TYR A 50 -7.09 5.95 -5.70
N LEU A 51 -8.33 5.57 -5.40
CA LEU A 51 -9.26 6.45 -4.71
C LEU A 51 -8.87 6.66 -3.24
N THR A 52 -8.27 5.67 -2.56
CA THR A 52 -7.65 5.88 -1.24
C THR A 52 -6.52 6.90 -1.29
N THR A 53 -5.69 6.87 -2.33
CA THR A 53 -4.67 7.92 -2.56
C THR A 53 -5.34 9.28 -2.81
N LEU A 54 -6.40 9.34 -3.63
CA LEU A 54 -7.17 10.57 -3.83
C LEU A 54 -7.74 11.10 -2.50
N THR A 55 -8.29 10.23 -1.65
CA THR A 55 -8.77 10.58 -0.30
C THR A 55 -7.68 11.28 0.51
N SER A 56 -6.44 10.78 0.48
CA SER A 56 -5.32 11.39 1.20
C SER A 56 -4.93 12.78 0.69
N LEU A 57 -5.31 13.12 -0.56
CA LEU A 57 -5.03 14.41 -1.19
C LEU A 57 -6.19 15.41 -1.03
N LEU A 58 -7.36 14.98 -0.56
CA LEU A 58 -8.57 15.81 -0.50
C LEU A 58 -8.33 17.13 0.23
N THR A 59 -7.72 17.09 1.41
CA THR A 59 -7.44 18.30 2.20
C THR A 59 -6.52 19.27 1.47
N SER A 60 -5.52 18.76 0.74
CA SER A 60 -4.60 19.62 -0.02
C SER A 60 -5.27 20.23 -1.24
N ILE A 61 -6.09 19.45 -1.95
CA ILE A 61 -6.87 19.89 -3.11
C ILE A 61 -7.87 20.98 -2.71
N THR A 62 -8.64 20.75 -1.65
CA THR A 62 -9.64 21.71 -1.17
C THR A 62 -9.00 22.97 -0.60
N SER A 63 -7.88 22.85 0.12
CA SER A 63 -7.13 24.01 0.62
C SER A 63 -6.56 24.88 -0.50
N ALA A 64 -6.34 24.31 -1.69
CA ALA A 64 -5.90 25.04 -2.88
C ALA A 64 -7.05 25.66 -3.70
N GLY A 65 -8.30 25.56 -3.22
CA GLY A 65 -9.49 26.12 -3.88
C GLY A 65 -10.14 25.22 -4.93
N GLY A 66 -9.69 23.96 -5.05
CA GLY A 66 -10.28 22.99 -5.96
C GLY A 66 -11.24 22.02 -5.29
N ASN A 67 -11.85 21.16 -6.10
CA ASN A 67 -12.65 20.04 -5.62
C ASN A 67 -12.29 18.76 -6.37
N SER A 68 -12.61 17.61 -5.81
CA SER A 68 -12.40 16.30 -6.45
C SER A 68 -13.73 15.67 -6.84
N LEU A 69 -13.75 15.00 -7.98
CA LEU A 69 -14.91 14.30 -8.51
C LEU A 69 -14.51 12.89 -8.95
N ILE A 70 -15.19 11.86 -8.42
CA ILE A 70 -15.07 10.50 -8.94
C ILE A 70 -16.18 10.22 -9.96
N LEU A 71 -15.82 9.54 -11.05
CA LEU A 71 -16.73 9.20 -12.14
C LEU A 71 -16.73 7.68 -12.38
N THR A 72 -17.90 7.07 -12.41
CA THR A 72 -18.07 5.65 -12.74
C THR A 72 -19.32 5.43 -13.58
N SER A 73 -19.32 4.35 -14.34
CA SER A 73 -20.48 3.82 -15.04
C SER A 73 -21.08 2.59 -14.34
N GLU A 74 -20.57 2.25 -13.15
CA GLU A 74 -21.10 1.18 -12.31
C GLU A 74 -22.41 1.62 -11.65
N PRO A 75 -23.41 0.73 -11.51
CA PRO A 75 -24.71 1.09 -10.93
C PRO A 75 -24.61 1.80 -9.58
N ALA A 76 -25.48 2.78 -9.37
CA ALA A 76 -25.43 3.66 -8.20
C ALA A 76 -25.52 2.93 -6.85
N SER A 77 -26.10 1.73 -6.83
CA SER A 77 -26.17 0.86 -5.65
C SER A 77 -24.80 0.50 -5.05
N PHE A 78 -23.72 0.57 -5.83
CA PHE A 78 -22.36 0.21 -5.38
C PHE A 78 -21.53 1.39 -4.86
N LEU A 79 -22.00 2.63 -5.05
CA LEU A 79 -21.29 3.82 -4.58
C LEU A 79 -21.05 3.82 -3.04
N PRO A 80 -22.01 3.41 -2.19
CA PRO A 80 -21.78 3.34 -0.75
C PRO A 80 -20.63 2.41 -0.37
N GLU A 81 -20.50 1.26 -1.03
CA GLU A 81 -19.41 0.31 -0.80
C GLU A 81 -18.06 0.89 -1.26
N MET A 82 -18.03 1.55 -2.42
CA MET A 82 -16.84 2.24 -2.90
C MET A 82 -16.34 3.27 -1.88
N ARG A 83 -17.24 4.13 -1.35
CA ARG A 83 -16.91 5.13 -0.34
C ARG A 83 -16.42 4.49 0.96
N LYS A 84 -17.16 3.50 1.48
CA LYS A 84 -16.77 2.76 2.68
C LYS A 84 -15.37 2.16 2.57
N SER A 85 -15.05 1.61 1.39
CA SER A 85 -13.80 0.89 1.17
C SER A 85 -12.57 1.78 0.94
N THR A 86 -12.75 3.09 0.72
CA THR A 86 -11.68 4.04 0.38
C THR A 86 -11.64 5.29 1.24
N GLY A 87 -12.66 5.51 2.06
CA GLY A 87 -12.85 6.74 2.83
C GLY A 87 -13.12 7.97 1.96
N TYR A 88 -13.41 7.81 0.66
CA TYR A 88 -13.61 8.96 -0.23
C TYR A 88 -14.95 9.65 0.05
N GLU A 89 -14.89 10.92 0.47
CA GLU A 89 -16.06 11.72 0.84
C GLU A 89 -16.37 12.85 -0.17
N GLY A 90 -15.54 13.05 -1.19
CA GLY A 90 -15.74 14.09 -2.20
C GLY A 90 -16.91 13.83 -3.17
N GLU A 91 -17.03 14.64 -4.22
CA GLU A 91 -18.12 14.54 -5.19
C GLU A 91 -18.05 13.24 -6.00
N ALA A 92 -19.22 12.74 -6.38
CA ALA A 92 -19.36 11.56 -7.22
C ALA A 92 -20.45 11.76 -8.28
N ILE A 93 -20.16 11.29 -9.49
CA ILE A 93 -21.13 11.15 -10.58
C ILE A 93 -21.15 9.67 -11.00
N VAL A 94 -22.35 9.09 -10.95
CA VAL A 94 -22.64 7.77 -11.51
C VAL A 94 -23.34 8.01 -12.85
N ASP A 95 -22.70 7.55 -13.91
CA ASP A 95 -23.11 7.76 -15.30
C ASP A 95 -23.13 6.42 -16.05
N GLU A 96 -24.19 5.65 -15.84
CA GLU A 96 -24.37 4.31 -16.44
C GLU A 96 -24.51 4.37 -17.98
N SER A 97 -24.84 5.54 -18.56
CA SER A 97 -24.92 5.75 -20.00
C SER A 97 -23.61 6.21 -20.65
N ASN A 98 -22.60 6.60 -19.85
CA ASN A 98 -21.32 7.14 -20.28
C ASN A 98 -21.42 8.45 -21.10
N GLU A 99 -22.49 9.22 -20.93
CA GLU A 99 -22.70 10.50 -21.62
C GLU A 99 -21.66 11.55 -21.23
N LEU A 100 -21.29 11.62 -19.96
CA LEU A 100 -20.29 12.56 -19.47
C LEU A 100 -18.91 12.21 -20.02
N VAL A 101 -18.54 10.93 -20.11
CA VAL A 101 -17.26 10.54 -20.72
C VAL A 101 -17.22 10.91 -22.21
N GLY A 102 -18.34 10.75 -22.93
CA GLY A 102 -18.48 11.22 -24.31
C GLY A 102 -18.27 12.73 -24.42
N TYR A 103 -18.97 13.51 -23.60
CA TYR A 103 -18.84 14.96 -23.54
C TYR A 103 -17.41 15.44 -23.24
N LEU A 104 -16.76 14.84 -22.23
CA LEU A 104 -15.40 15.21 -21.83
C LEU A 104 -14.35 14.84 -22.90
N ARG A 105 -14.60 13.77 -23.65
CA ARG A 105 -13.75 13.40 -24.80
C ARG A 105 -13.85 14.44 -25.91
N GLU A 106 -15.06 14.84 -26.29
CA GLU A 106 -15.29 15.82 -27.36
C GLU A 106 -14.77 17.21 -26.99
N LYS A 107 -15.04 17.65 -25.76
CA LYS A 107 -14.72 19.01 -25.32
C LYS A 107 -13.27 19.21 -24.89
N TYR A 108 -12.67 18.23 -24.21
CA TYR A 108 -11.34 18.37 -23.59
C TYR A 108 -10.30 17.37 -24.11
N GLY A 109 -10.69 16.51 -25.05
CA GLY A 109 -9.80 15.48 -25.60
C GLY A 109 -9.36 14.45 -24.55
N TRP A 110 -10.23 14.14 -23.57
CA TRP A 110 -9.98 13.11 -22.56
C TRP A 110 -10.37 11.73 -23.09
N GLY A 111 -9.37 11.01 -23.63
CA GLY A 111 -9.54 9.75 -24.36
C GLY A 111 -9.82 8.51 -23.50
N VAL A 112 -10.61 8.62 -22.43
CA VAL A 112 -10.97 7.47 -21.58
C VAL A 112 -11.77 6.46 -22.39
N ALA A 113 -11.28 5.22 -22.46
CA ALA A 113 -11.96 4.15 -23.17
C ALA A 113 -13.18 3.62 -22.42
N ILE A 114 -14.14 3.08 -23.17
CA ILE A 114 -15.30 2.36 -22.64
C ILE A 114 -15.20 0.93 -23.20
N THR A 115 -15.32 -0.06 -22.33
CA THR A 115 -15.18 -1.48 -22.71
C THR A 115 -16.42 -2.27 -22.31
N GLU A 116 -16.80 -3.26 -23.11
CA GLU A 116 -17.91 -4.14 -22.76
C GLU A 116 -17.65 -4.90 -21.46
N LYS A 117 -18.65 -4.93 -20.57
CA LYS A 117 -18.60 -5.66 -19.31
C LYS A 117 -20.02 -5.98 -18.83
N LYS A 118 -20.27 -7.25 -18.48
CA LYS A 118 -21.56 -7.66 -17.90
C LYS A 118 -21.86 -6.85 -16.62
N GLY A 119 -23.08 -6.33 -16.53
CA GLY A 119 -23.52 -5.49 -15.40
C GLY A 119 -23.39 -3.98 -15.65
N TYR A 120 -22.85 -3.56 -16.80
CA TYR A 120 -22.75 -2.16 -17.19
C TYR A 120 -23.62 -1.89 -18.42
N VAL A 121 -24.59 -0.98 -18.30
CA VAL A 121 -25.64 -0.76 -19.31
C VAL A 121 -25.07 -0.33 -20.66
N LYS A 122 -24.17 0.66 -20.67
CA LYS A 122 -23.49 1.18 -21.88
C LYS A 122 -21.99 0.91 -21.88
N GLY A 123 -21.57 -0.15 -21.20
CA GLY A 123 -20.17 -0.50 -21.05
C GLY A 123 -19.50 0.17 -19.85
N MET A 124 -18.34 -0.33 -19.49
CA MET A 124 -17.56 0.09 -18.33
C MET A 124 -16.54 1.16 -18.72
N THR A 125 -16.64 2.31 -18.07
CA THR A 125 -15.64 3.37 -18.13
C THR A 125 -14.30 2.89 -17.58
N GLN A 126 -13.23 3.16 -18.32
CA GLN A 126 -11.88 2.81 -17.92
C GLN A 126 -11.25 3.88 -17.02
N PRO A 127 -10.17 3.55 -16.27
CA PRO A 127 -9.48 4.52 -15.42
C PRO A 127 -8.89 5.70 -16.20
N GLY A 128 -8.99 6.87 -15.61
CA GLY A 128 -8.49 8.12 -16.17
C GLY A 128 -8.38 9.21 -15.11
N VAL A 129 -7.60 10.24 -15.42
CA VAL A 129 -7.51 11.49 -14.65
C VAL A 129 -7.67 12.67 -15.61
N LEU A 130 -8.48 13.64 -15.21
CA LEU A 130 -8.62 14.91 -15.90
C LEU A 130 -8.68 16.02 -14.85
N VAL A 131 -7.77 16.97 -14.92
CA VAL A 131 -7.79 18.16 -14.05
C VAL A 131 -8.03 19.37 -14.92
N LEU A 132 -9.11 20.08 -14.63
CA LEU A 132 -9.54 21.27 -15.36
C LEU A 132 -9.48 22.47 -14.44
N GLY A 133 -8.97 23.59 -14.91
CA GLY A 133 -9.15 24.86 -14.20
C GLY A 133 -10.52 25.47 -14.49
N LYS A 134 -10.85 26.54 -13.77
CA LYS A 134 -12.17 27.21 -13.77
C LYS A 134 -12.64 27.64 -15.16
N GLY A 135 -11.73 28.00 -16.06
CA GLY A 135 -12.02 28.39 -17.44
C GLY A 135 -12.21 27.22 -18.40
N GLY A 136 -12.07 25.97 -17.93
CA GLY A 136 -12.06 24.78 -18.76
C GLY A 136 -10.71 24.48 -19.40
N GLU A 137 -9.65 25.16 -18.97
CA GLU A 137 -8.27 24.84 -19.35
C GLU A 137 -7.87 23.47 -18.81
N VAL A 138 -7.27 22.63 -19.66
CA VAL A 138 -6.79 21.32 -19.25
C VAL A 138 -5.44 21.48 -18.55
N LEU A 139 -5.44 21.35 -17.23
CA LEU A 139 -4.23 21.40 -16.42
C LEU A 139 -3.47 20.08 -16.53
N GLU A 140 -4.16 18.95 -16.38
CA GLU A 140 -3.57 17.62 -16.51
C GLU A 140 -4.56 16.65 -17.13
N LYS A 141 -4.08 15.70 -17.93
CA LYS A 141 -4.91 14.60 -18.43
C LYS A 141 -4.13 13.32 -18.61
N TRP A 142 -4.78 12.23 -18.24
CA TRP A 142 -4.31 10.87 -18.50
C TRP A 142 -5.52 9.96 -18.69
N ALA A 143 -5.41 9.03 -19.63
CA ALA A 143 -6.40 8.01 -19.85
C ALA A 143 -5.67 6.70 -20.16
N ILE A 144 -6.16 5.60 -19.60
CA ILE A 144 -5.59 4.29 -19.92
C ILE A 144 -5.85 3.96 -21.39
N VAL A 145 -4.83 3.44 -22.08
CA VAL A 145 -4.95 2.89 -23.43
C VAL A 145 -5.24 1.38 -23.31
N PRO A 146 -6.41 0.88 -23.74
CA PRO A 146 -6.72 -0.55 -23.68
C PRO A 146 -5.78 -1.37 -24.57
N GLY A 147 -5.23 -2.47 -24.05
CA GLY A 147 -4.36 -3.40 -24.77
C GLY A 147 -4.22 -4.73 -24.02
N LEU A 148 -3.65 -5.76 -24.67
CA LEU A 148 -3.52 -7.12 -24.09
C LEU A 148 -2.73 -7.15 -22.77
N MET A 149 -1.72 -6.29 -22.60
CA MET A 149 -0.98 -6.11 -21.34
C MET A 149 -1.77 -5.34 -20.26
N ASN A 150 -2.88 -4.69 -20.62
CA ASN A 150 -3.71 -3.84 -19.76
C ASN A 150 -5.02 -4.49 -19.33
N LEU A 151 -5.22 -5.79 -19.64
CA LEU A 151 -6.31 -6.62 -19.09
C LEU A 151 -6.27 -6.69 -17.55
N GLY A 152 -5.08 -6.52 -16.95
CA GLY A 152 -4.89 -6.35 -15.49
C GLY A 152 -4.92 -4.90 -14.98
N GLY A 153 -5.00 -3.89 -15.85
CA GLY A 153 -5.51 -2.55 -15.56
C GLY A 153 -4.67 -1.55 -14.73
N ALA A 154 -3.35 -1.73 -14.56
CA ALA A 154 -2.64 -0.97 -13.53
C ALA A 154 -1.25 -0.42 -13.85
N LYS A 155 -0.51 -1.01 -14.78
CA LYS A 155 0.93 -0.77 -14.90
C LYS A 155 1.31 0.63 -15.36
N ASP A 156 0.39 1.35 -16.01
CA ASP A 156 0.67 2.63 -16.67
C ASP A 156 0.00 3.82 -16.00
N ARG A 157 -0.69 3.60 -14.87
CA ARG A 157 -1.40 4.68 -14.17
C ARG A 157 -0.41 5.61 -13.49
N PRO A 158 -0.47 6.94 -13.70
CA PRO A 158 0.39 7.88 -12.99
C PRO A 158 0.08 7.91 -11.49
N GLU A 159 1.06 8.26 -10.67
CA GLU A 159 0.85 8.52 -9.25
C GLU A 159 0.11 9.86 -9.04
N LEU A 160 -1.02 9.83 -8.30
CA LEU A 160 -1.80 11.05 -8.02
C LEU A 160 -1.00 12.16 -7.33
N PRO A 161 -0.09 11.88 -6.37
CA PRO A 161 0.75 12.92 -5.78
C PRO A 161 1.58 13.69 -6.82
N GLN A 162 2.15 12.99 -7.81
CA GLN A 162 2.92 13.66 -8.87
C GLN A 162 2.04 14.47 -9.82
N ILE A 163 0.85 13.98 -10.15
CA ILE A 163 -0.14 14.76 -10.90
C ILE A 163 -0.49 16.02 -10.11
N TRP A 164 -0.73 15.88 -8.80
CA TRP A 164 -1.07 17.00 -7.94
C TRP A 164 0.05 18.04 -7.85
N GLU A 165 1.31 17.62 -7.70
CA GLU A 165 2.47 18.52 -7.72
C GLU A 165 2.58 19.29 -9.05
N ASN A 166 2.33 18.63 -10.18
CA ASN A 166 2.29 19.30 -11.49
C ASN A 166 1.12 20.29 -11.61
N VAL A 167 -0.06 19.94 -11.08
CA VAL A 167 -1.20 20.87 -11.03
C VAL A 167 -0.87 22.08 -10.17
N GLN A 168 -0.27 21.88 -8.99
CA GLN A 168 0.13 22.98 -8.12
C GLN A 168 1.14 23.91 -8.78
N ALA A 169 2.12 23.37 -9.52
CA ALA A 169 3.07 24.17 -10.29
C ALA A 169 2.34 24.99 -11.38
N LYS A 170 1.44 24.35 -12.14
CA LYS A 170 0.65 25.03 -13.19
C LYS A 170 -0.25 26.13 -12.65
N LEU A 171 -0.91 25.91 -11.51
CA LEU A 171 -1.73 26.92 -10.83
C LEU A 171 -0.90 28.14 -10.40
N LYS A 172 0.39 27.97 -10.13
CA LYS A 172 1.33 29.06 -9.81
C LYS A 172 1.99 29.70 -11.04
N GLY A 173 1.72 29.21 -12.25
CA GLY A 173 2.42 29.63 -13.46
C GLY A 173 3.87 29.15 -13.55
N GLU A 174 4.23 28.11 -12.78
CA GLU A 174 5.56 27.50 -12.75
C GLU A 174 5.68 26.38 -13.81
N LYS A 175 6.93 25.97 -14.08
CA LYS A 175 7.19 24.80 -14.93
C LYS A 175 6.77 23.51 -14.21
N THR A 176 6.33 22.51 -14.97
CA THR A 176 6.00 21.18 -14.45
C THR A 176 7.19 20.55 -13.73
N VAL A 177 6.92 19.94 -12.58
CA VAL A 177 7.91 19.25 -11.74
C VAL A 177 8.29 17.90 -12.34
N HIS A 178 7.31 17.20 -12.91
CA HIS A 178 7.48 15.84 -13.47
C HIS A 178 7.26 15.84 -14.97
N GLY A 179 8.32 15.56 -15.74
CA GLY A 179 8.24 15.35 -17.20
C GLY A 179 7.75 13.95 -17.60
N VAL A 180 7.89 12.97 -16.70
CA VAL A 180 7.36 11.60 -16.83
C VAL A 180 6.83 11.15 -15.47
N TYR A 181 5.58 10.72 -15.41
CA TYR A 181 5.01 10.19 -14.18
C TYR A 181 5.56 8.80 -13.85
N LYS A 182 5.91 8.59 -12.58
CA LYS A 182 6.04 7.25 -12.00
C LYS A 182 4.70 6.54 -12.15
N LYS A 183 4.78 5.28 -12.52
CA LYS A 183 3.61 4.45 -12.75
C LYS A 183 3.31 3.64 -11.51
N ILE A 184 2.03 3.43 -11.21
CA ILE A 184 1.59 2.55 -10.14
C ILE A 184 2.14 1.14 -10.41
N SER A 185 3.09 0.75 -9.57
CA SER A 185 3.61 -0.59 -9.49
C SER A 185 2.44 -1.58 -9.34
N THR A 186 2.29 -2.51 -10.30
CA THR A 186 1.25 -3.56 -10.32
C THR A 186 1.30 -4.45 -9.08
N VAL A 187 2.39 -4.34 -8.33
CA VAL A 187 2.71 -5.11 -7.14
C VAL A 187 1.90 -4.61 -5.94
N GLY A 188 1.68 -3.30 -5.81
CA GLY A 188 0.95 -2.71 -4.67
C GLY A 188 -0.51 -3.15 -4.60
N VAL A 189 -1.12 -3.49 -5.73
CA VAL A 189 -2.56 -3.77 -5.79
C VAL A 189 -2.91 -5.25 -5.93
N PHE A 190 -2.09 -6.06 -6.61
CA PHE A 190 -2.22 -7.52 -6.48
C PHE A 190 -1.97 -7.98 -5.02
N LYS A 191 -1.31 -7.16 -4.20
CA LYS A 191 -1.08 -7.41 -2.77
C LYS A 191 -2.27 -7.07 -1.88
N GLY A 192 -3.12 -6.10 -2.22
CA GLY A 192 -4.37 -5.87 -1.50
C GLY A 192 -5.34 -7.06 -1.60
N ALA A 193 -5.34 -7.75 -2.74
CA ALA A 193 -6.14 -8.96 -2.96
C ALA A 193 -5.54 -10.23 -2.33
N LEU A 194 -4.21 -10.32 -2.15
CA LEU A 194 -3.57 -11.44 -1.46
C LEU A 194 -3.55 -11.29 0.07
N PHE A 195 -3.50 -10.06 0.59
CA PHE A 195 -3.29 -9.79 2.02
C PHE A 195 -4.48 -9.14 2.75
N GLY A 196 -5.52 -8.68 2.05
CA GLY A 196 -6.69 -8.00 2.63
C GLY A 196 -6.32 -6.70 3.33
N GLU A 197 -6.57 -5.54 2.72
CA GLU A 197 -6.33 -4.24 3.39
C GLU A 197 -7.11 -4.11 4.72
N ASP A 198 -8.21 -4.83 4.82
CA ASP A 198 -9.11 -5.00 5.97
C ASP A 198 -8.56 -5.94 7.07
N LYS A 199 -7.45 -6.65 6.83
CA LYS A 199 -6.82 -7.55 7.81
C LYS A 199 -5.61 -6.96 8.54
N PHE A 200 -5.15 -5.78 8.11
CA PHE A 200 -4.01 -5.11 8.72
C PHE A 200 -4.45 -4.36 9.98
N GLU A 201 -3.96 -4.80 11.13
CA GLU A 201 -4.19 -4.18 12.43
C GLU A 201 -2.89 -3.61 12.99
N PRO A 202 -2.91 -2.58 13.85
CA PRO A 202 -1.71 -2.11 14.53
C PRO A 202 -0.98 -3.25 15.24
N SER A 203 0.33 -3.36 15.03
CA SER A 203 1.12 -4.41 15.67
C SER A 203 1.24 -4.19 17.17
N THR A 204 1.12 -5.26 17.94
CA THR A 204 1.33 -5.25 19.38
C THR A 204 2.76 -5.66 19.77
N VAL A 205 3.16 -5.27 20.97
CA VAL A 205 4.38 -5.71 21.66
C VAL A 205 3.94 -6.46 22.92
N THR A 206 4.54 -7.63 23.16
CA THR A 206 4.29 -8.43 24.37
C THR A 206 5.50 -8.29 25.29
N SER A 207 5.26 -7.88 26.53
CA SER A 207 6.27 -7.79 27.59
C SER A 207 5.75 -8.54 28.82
N GLY A 208 6.22 -9.77 29.03
CA GLY A 208 5.69 -10.63 30.09
C GLY A 208 4.24 -11.05 29.81
N ALA A 209 3.33 -10.75 30.76
CA ALA A 209 1.91 -11.12 30.66
C ALA A 209 1.04 -10.09 29.90
N GLU A 210 1.56 -8.90 29.60
CA GLU A 210 0.80 -7.82 28.97
C GLU A 210 1.14 -7.67 27.48
N THR A 211 0.11 -7.49 26.66
CA THR A 211 0.22 -7.21 25.22
C THR A 211 -0.41 -5.85 24.94
N SER A 212 0.37 -4.90 24.40
CA SER A 212 -0.08 -3.52 24.16
C SER A 212 0.48 -2.93 22.87
N ILE A 213 -0.17 -1.89 22.33
CA ILE A 213 0.33 -1.14 21.17
C ILE A 213 1.33 -0.09 21.67
N GLN A 214 2.60 -0.25 21.31
CA GLN A 214 3.69 0.65 21.70
C GLN A 214 4.43 1.16 20.46
N THR A 215 3.94 2.24 19.87
CA THR A 215 4.44 2.79 18.59
C THR A 215 5.88 3.30 18.64
N LYS A 216 6.45 3.55 19.83
CA LYS A 216 7.88 3.87 20.00
C LYS A 216 8.81 2.66 19.91
N ILE A 217 8.27 1.45 20.13
CA ILE A 217 9.00 0.18 20.07
C ILE A 217 8.72 -0.49 18.72
N ARG A 218 7.44 -0.51 18.32
CA ARG A 218 7.00 -1.11 17.08
C ARG A 218 5.90 -0.28 16.44
N HIS A 219 6.22 0.32 15.31
CA HIS A 219 5.29 1.07 14.48
C HIS A 219 5.11 0.35 13.14
N SER A 220 4.21 -0.64 13.15
CA SER A 220 3.87 -1.44 11.97
C SER A 220 2.43 -1.91 12.03
N GLU A 221 1.90 -2.35 10.91
CA GLU A 221 0.63 -3.06 10.82
C GLU A 221 0.90 -4.56 10.60
N VAL A 222 0.13 -5.44 11.22
CA VAL A 222 0.25 -6.90 11.07
C VAL A 222 -1.04 -7.44 10.46
N ALA A 223 -0.91 -8.37 9.53
CA ALA A 223 -2.05 -9.12 9.01
C ALA A 223 -1.76 -10.63 9.11
N LEU A 224 -2.78 -11.36 9.56
CA LEU A 224 -2.77 -12.82 9.56
C LEU A 224 -3.07 -13.32 8.15
N ILE A 225 -2.25 -14.25 7.67
CA ILE A 225 -2.43 -14.80 6.32
C ILE A 225 -3.31 -16.05 6.43
N ASP A 226 -4.32 -16.13 5.57
CA ASP A 226 -5.14 -17.33 5.46
C ASP A 226 -4.35 -18.46 4.80
N ARG A 227 -4.55 -19.67 5.28
CA ARG A 227 -3.77 -20.82 4.83
C ARG A 227 -4.38 -21.43 3.57
N ASP A 228 -3.87 -21.01 2.41
CA ASP A 228 -4.18 -21.58 1.09
C ASP A 228 -3.02 -22.44 0.54
N ASP A 229 -3.14 -22.90 -0.71
CA ASP A 229 -2.12 -23.74 -1.35
C ASP A 229 -0.80 -23.00 -1.61
N VAL A 230 -0.84 -21.67 -1.80
CA VAL A 230 0.36 -20.84 -1.96
C VAL A 230 1.11 -20.73 -0.65
N VAL A 231 0.39 -20.45 0.45
CA VAL A 231 0.96 -20.40 1.81
C VAL A 231 1.55 -21.75 2.19
N ARG A 232 0.84 -22.86 1.93
CA ARG A 232 1.39 -24.21 2.15
C ARG A 232 2.69 -24.44 1.35
N CYS A 233 2.73 -24.02 0.09
CA CYS A 233 3.95 -24.13 -0.71
C CYS A 233 5.12 -23.36 -0.10
N ILE A 234 4.87 -22.16 0.44
CA ILE A 234 5.88 -21.35 1.13
C ILE A 234 6.34 -22.04 2.43
N GLU A 235 5.41 -22.52 3.26
CA GLU A 235 5.70 -23.28 4.49
C GLU A 235 6.60 -24.49 4.19
N HIS A 236 6.25 -25.28 3.17
CA HIS A 236 7.03 -26.44 2.75
C HIS A 236 8.43 -26.07 2.26
N ARG A 237 8.56 -24.97 1.51
CA ARG A 237 9.86 -24.47 1.04
C ARG A 237 10.76 -24.03 2.19
N ALA A 238 10.20 -23.28 3.15
CA ALA A 238 10.91 -22.84 4.35
C ALA A 238 11.36 -24.03 5.21
N ARG A 239 10.50 -25.06 5.35
CA ARG A 239 10.87 -26.30 6.05
C ARG A 239 11.98 -27.06 5.34
N ALA A 240 11.88 -27.23 4.03
CA ALA A 240 12.87 -27.97 3.24
C ALA A 240 14.26 -27.31 3.25
N PHE A 241 14.31 -25.96 3.22
CA PHE A 241 15.55 -25.19 3.26
C PHE A 241 16.40 -25.48 4.51
N GLN A 242 15.76 -25.74 5.65
CA GLN A 242 16.42 -25.93 6.94
C GLN A 242 16.96 -27.36 7.16
N GLY A 243 16.84 -28.22 6.15
CA GLY A 243 17.21 -29.62 6.21
C GLY A 243 16.20 -30.49 6.97
N TRP A 244 16.54 -31.76 7.17
CA TRP A 244 15.68 -32.72 7.85
C TRP A 244 15.65 -32.46 9.36
N ARG A 245 14.55 -31.89 9.86
CA ARG A 245 14.24 -31.71 11.28
C ARG A 245 12.80 -32.19 11.56
N PRO A 246 12.61 -33.37 12.19
CA PRO A 246 11.30 -33.99 12.33
C PRO A 246 10.34 -33.17 13.22
N ASP A 247 10.88 -32.56 14.28
CA ASP A 247 10.13 -31.80 15.29
C ASP A 247 10.08 -30.28 14.99
N LEU A 248 10.29 -29.90 13.72
CA LEU A 248 10.26 -28.50 13.28
C LEU A 248 8.90 -28.16 12.67
N HIS A 249 8.27 -27.12 13.20
CA HIS A 249 6.96 -26.64 12.80
C HIS A 249 7.02 -25.17 12.38
N ILE A 250 6.35 -24.81 11.29
CA ILE A 250 6.24 -23.41 10.87
C ILE A 250 5.07 -22.75 11.61
N GLU A 251 5.35 -21.67 12.33
CA GLU A 251 4.31 -20.85 12.97
C GLU A 251 3.36 -20.31 11.88
N ARG A 252 2.09 -20.12 12.22
CA ARG A 252 1.12 -19.54 11.29
C ARG A 252 1.63 -18.20 10.75
N LEU A 253 1.69 -18.08 9.43
CA LEU A 253 2.31 -16.96 8.75
C LEU A 253 1.60 -15.63 9.04
N ARG A 254 2.40 -14.59 9.29
CA ARG A 254 1.94 -13.21 9.47
C ARG A 254 2.77 -12.30 8.60
N THR A 255 2.13 -11.35 7.92
CA THR A 255 2.83 -10.28 7.22
C THR A 255 2.85 -9.00 8.05
N GLN A 256 3.87 -8.18 7.86
CA GLN A 256 4.04 -6.89 8.52
C GLN A 256 4.17 -5.80 7.45
N ARG A 257 3.38 -4.74 7.57
CA ARG A 257 3.46 -3.57 6.70
C ARG A 257 4.03 -2.39 7.48
N TYR A 258 4.99 -1.73 6.86
CA TYR A 258 5.63 -0.51 7.35
C TYR A 258 5.41 0.60 6.33
N ARG A 259 5.05 1.77 6.84
CA ARG A 259 4.97 3.04 6.09
C ARG A 259 6.11 3.95 6.55
N ALA A 260 6.22 5.14 5.98
CA ALA A 260 7.18 6.15 6.45
C ALA A 260 7.11 6.35 7.99
N GLY A 261 8.26 6.34 8.64
CA GLY A 261 8.41 6.37 10.10
C GLY A 261 8.12 5.04 10.82
N GLY A 262 7.68 4.01 10.10
CA GLY A 262 7.46 2.67 10.64
C GLY A 262 8.79 1.97 10.96
N HIS A 263 8.87 1.29 12.09
CA HIS A 263 10.08 0.66 12.60
C HIS A 263 9.75 -0.48 13.59
N TYR A 264 10.75 -1.30 13.90
CA TYR A 264 10.73 -2.20 15.06
C TYR A 264 12.11 -2.18 15.71
N THR A 265 12.19 -1.66 16.94
CA THR A 265 13.43 -1.56 17.69
C THR A 265 14.06 -2.93 17.95
N HIS A 266 15.30 -2.91 18.43
CA HIS A 266 16.09 -4.10 18.72
C HIS A 266 15.34 -5.10 19.61
N HIS A 267 15.20 -6.34 19.15
CA HIS A 267 14.45 -7.39 19.84
C HIS A 267 15.02 -8.79 19.58
N TYR A 268 14.45 -9.76 20.30
CA TYR A 268 14.74 -11.18 20.16
C TYR A 268 13.49 -11.85 19.59
N ASP A 269 13.67 -12.77 18.64
CA ASP A 269 12.54 -13.56 18.12
C ASP A 269 12.16 -14.72 19.04
N TRP A 270 13.10 -15.18 19.87
CA TRP A 270 12.91 -16.21 20.87
C TRP A 270 12.64 -15.59 22.24
N SER A 271 11.86 -16.27 23.08
CA SER A 271 11.33 -15.70 24.33
C SER A 271 11.96 -16.28 25.59
N GLY A 272 12.52 -17.49 25.52
CA GLY A 272 12.93 -18.19 26.73
C GLY A 272 11.77 -18.79 27.53
N ALA A 273 10.52 -18.60 27.09
CA ALA A 273 9.33 -18.85 27.90
C ALA A 273 9.04 -20.34 28.15
N SER A 274 9.53 -21.23 27.29
CA SER A 274 9.42 -22.68 27.45
C SER A 274 10.80 -23.33 27.50
N ARG A 275 10.93 -24.38 28.31
CA ARG A 275 12.14 -25.21 28.37
C ARG A 275 12.27 -26.14 27.16
N ASP A 276 11.14 -26.54 26.60
CA ASP A 276 11.06 -27.64 25.64
C ASP A 276 11.05 -27.15 24.18
N ALA A 277 10.45 -25.99 23.90
CA ALA A 277 10.32 -25.47 22.55
C ALA A 277 10.44 -23.95 22.47
N ASP A 278 11.06 -23.44 21.42
CA ASP A 278 11.13 -22.01 21.10
C ASP A 278 11.28 -21.83 19.58
N ARG A 279 11.31 -20.57 19.12
CA ARG A 279 11.58 -20.24 17.73
C ARG A 279 13.05 -20.46 17.41
N VAL A 280 13.38 -21.62 16.84
CA VAL A 280 14.76 -22.05 16.55
C VAL A 280 15.39 -21.28 15.39
N SER A 281 14.59 -20.78 14.44
CA SER A 281 15.06 -20.04 13.28
C SER A 281 14.02 -19.05 12.78
N THR A 282 14.46 -18.10 11.94
CA THR A 282 13.59 -17.08 11.34
C THR A 282 13.97 -16.83 9.89
N PHE A 283 12.95 -16.66 9.05
CA PHE A 283 13.09 -15.98 7.76
C PHE A 283 12.38 -14.63 7.85
N MET A 284 13.09 -13.57 7.46
CA MET A 284 12.49 -12.29 7.10
C MET A 284 12.46 -12.17 5.59
N VAL A 285 11.28 -12.37 5.01
CA VAL A 285 11.07 -12.29 3.55
C VAL A 285 10.58 -10.89 3.20
N TYR A 286 11.28 -10.21 2.28
CA TYR A 286 10.83 -8.93 1.74
C TYR A 286 9.83 -9.16 0.62
N VAL A 287 8.56 -9.30 0.99
CA VAL A 287 7.47 -9.51 0.03
C VAL A 287 7.34 -8.30 -0.88
N ASP A 288 7.36 -7.09 -0.31
CA ASP A 288 7.51 -5.82 -1.02
C ASP A 288 8.52 -4.91 -0.35
N ALA A 289 9.20 -4.11 -1.15
CA ALA A 289 10.01 -3.02 -0.66
C ALA A 289 10.20 -2.00 -1.78
N GLU A 290 9.50 -0.88 -1.67
CA GLU A 290 9.67 0.31 -2.49
C GLU A 290 9.88 1.47 -1.49
N CYS A 291 11.06 1.49 -0.86
CA CYS A 291 11.35 2.37 0.26
C CYS A 291 12.82 2.79 0.30
N GLU A 292 13.07 3.93 0.94
CA GLU A 292 14.39 4.34 1.41
C GLU A 292 14.48 4.09 2.92
N GLY A 293 15.63 3.58 3.37
CA GLY A 293 15.78 3.04 4.72
C GLY A 293 15.02 1.73 4.90
N GLY A 294 14.58 1.42 6.12
CA GLY A 294 13.82 0.20 6.37
C GLY A 294 14.63 -1.10 6.31
N GLY A 295 15.95 -1.05 6.36
CA GLY A 295 16.82 -2.22 6.42
C GLY A 295 16.56 -3.11 7.64
N THR A 296 16.98 -4.37 7.56
CA THR A 296 17.03 -5.26 8.73
C THR A 296 18.45 -5.25 9.28
N GLU A 297 18.62 -4.69 10.47
CA GLU A 297 19.90 -4.50 11.13
C GLU A 297 20.23 -5.66 12.08
N PHE A 298 21.47 -6.12 12.05
CA PHE A 298 22.06 -7.02 13.02
C PHE A 298 23.35 -6.39 13.56
N PRO A 299 23.32 -5.75 14.75
CA PRO A 299 24.43 -4.94 15.24
C PRO A 299 25.67 -5.75 15.65
N ARG A 300 25.52 -7.07 15.88
CA ARG A 300 26.57 -7.95 16.40
C ARG A 300 27.19 -8.90 15.37
N ILE A 301 26.70 -8.86 14.13
CA ILE A 301 27.31 -9.63 13.04
C ILE A 301 28.44 -8.81 12.42
N ASN A 302 29.60 -9.43 12.23
CA ASN A 302 30.72 -8.78 11.57
C ASN A 302 30.39 -8.55 10.09
N MET A 303 30.69 -7.36 9.59
CA MET A 303 30.60 -7.08 8.16
C MET A 303 31.50 -8.06 7.39
N PRO A 304 30.97 -8.79 6.38
CA PRO A 304 31.79 -9.65 5.54
C PRO A 304 32.80 -8.83 4.73
N ASP A 305 33.75 -9.50 4.09
CA ASP A 305 34.66 -8.83 3.16
C ASP A 305 33.88 -8.26 1.96
N ILE A 306 33.79 -6.93 1.89
CA ILE A 306 33.05 -6.19 0.87
C ILE A 306 33.94 -5.73 -0.30
N THR A 307 35.23 -6.09 -0.32
CA THR A 307 36.19 -5.64 -1.34
C THR A 307 35.77 -5.98 -2.77
N ASP A 308 35.20 -7.17 -2.98
CA ASP A 308 34.66 -7.61 -4.27
C ASP A 308 33.30 -6.98 -4.63
N GLY A 309 32.72 -6.14 -3.76
CA GLY A 309 31.46 -5.43 -3.97
C GLY A 309 30.19 -6.28 -4.00
N LYS A 310 30.29 -7.61 -4.11
CA LYS A 310 29.14 -8.53 -4.21
C LYS A 310 28.16 -8.41 -3.04
N TRP A 311 28.69 -8.28 -1.83
CA TRP A 311 27.87 -8.12 -0.63
C TRP A 311 27.08 -6.81 -0.61
N CYS A 312 27.57 -5.76 -1.27
CA CYS A 312 26.91 -4.45 -1.32
C CYS A 312 25.64 -4.45 -2.17
N GLU A 313 25.38 -5.51 -2.94
CA GLU A 313 24.07 -5.73 -3.57
C GLU A 313 22.97 -5.96 -2.50
N PHE A 314 23.32 -6.63 -1.40
CA PHE A 314 22.38 -7.07 -0.37
C PHE A 314 22.52 -6.30 0.95
N LEU A 315 23.71 -5.78 1.22
CA LEU A 315 24.04 -5.05 2.44
C LEU A 315 24.18 -3.55 2.15
N GLU A 316 23.86 -2.73 3.15
CA GLU A 316 24.27 -1.32 3.18
C GLU A 316 25.77 -1.24 3.50
N CYS A 317 26.57 -1.26 2.43
CA CYS A 317 27.93 -0.80 2.48
C CYS A 317 27.87 0.73 2.48
N GLU A 318 28.30 1.38 3.56
CA GLU A 318 28.64 2.80 3.49
C GLU A 318 29.68 2.96 2.37
N GLU A 319 29.54 4.00 1.52
CA GLU A 319 30.73 4.48 0.80
C GLU A 319 31.76 4.77 1.88
N ALA A 320 32.92 4.14 1.80
CA ALA A 320 34.01 4.38 2.73
C ALA A 320 34.35 5.88 2.68
N SER A 321 33.72 6.65 3.57
CA SER A 321 34.12 8.01 3.85
C SER A 321 35.58 7.92 4.24
N SER A 322 36.37 8.77 3.59
CA SER A 322 37.82 8.71 3.45
C SER A 322 38.63 8.89 4.75
N GLU A 323 38.07 8.57 5.90
CA GLU A 323 38.69 8.73 7.20
C GLU A 323 38.38 7.52 8.09
N VAL A 324 39.21 6.49 7.96
CA VAL A 324 39.78 5.60 9.01
C VAL A 324 40.28 4.33 8.30
N LYS A 325 41.55 4.36 7.89
CA LYS A 325 42.33 3.19 7.46
C LYS A 325 42.85 2.43 8.70
N GLU A 326 41.95 1.90 9.51
CA GLU A 326 42.34 0.91 10.51
C GLU A 326 41.42 -0.30 10.41
N GLN A 327 42.01 -1.47 10.18
CA GLN A 327 41.36 -2.76 9.97
C GLN A 327 40.68 -3.28 11.25
N ARG A 328 39.78 -2.50 11.85
CA ARG A 328 38.81 -3.02 12.80
C ARG A 328 37.66 -3.60 11.98
N GLN A 329 37.38 -4.89 12.15
CA GLN A 329 36.16 -5.50 11.63
C GLN A 329 34.98 -4.65 12.11
N LYS A 330 34.35 -3.90 11.19
CA LYS A 330 33.16 -3.12 11.50
C LYS A 330 32.07 -4.11 11.89
N MET A 331 31.65 -4.05 13.15
CA MET A 331 30.50 -4.81 13.64
C MET A 331 29.22 -4.11 13.16
N GLY A 332 28.21 -4.90 12.83
CA GLY A 332 26.93 -4.43 12.32
C GLY A 332 26.78 -4.69 10.83
N VAL A 333 25.68 -5.35 10.47
CA VAL A 333 25.24 -5.48 9.07
C VAL A 333 23.79 -5.01 8.94
N ILE A 334 23.49 -4.33 7.85
CA ILE A 334 22.13 -3.92 7.51
C ILE A 334 21.78 -4.56 6.16
N PHE A 335 20.81 -5.46 6.17
CA PHE A 335 20.27 -6.05 4.95
C PHE A 335 19.27 -5.09 4.31
N LYS A 336 19.53 -4.75 3.05
CA LYS A 336 18.64 -3.92 2.24
C LYS A 336 17.31 -4.63 2.02
N PRO A 337 16.16 -3.95 2.16
CA PRO A 337 14.88 -4.53 1.88
C PRO A 337 14.72 -4.67 0.36
N LYS A 338 15.12 -5.82 -0.17
CA LYS A 338 15.06 -6.12 -1.61
C LYS A 338 13.95 -7.11 -1.89
N LYS A 339 12.93 -6.66 -2.63
CA LYS A 339 11.74 -7.44 -2.97
C LYS A 339 12.10 -8.83 -3.52
N GLY A 340 11.46 -9.86 -2.98
CA GLY A 340 11.62 -11.26 -3.38
C GLY A 340 12.75 -12.00 -2.66
N ASN A 341 13.65 -11.27 -1.99
CA ASN A 341 14.71 -11.87 -1.19
C ASN A 341 14.23 -12.20 0.22
N ALA A 342 14.97 -13.10 0.87
CA ALA A 342 14.78 -13.46 2.27
C ALA A 342 16.12 -13.44 2.99
N VAL A 343 16.11 -12.94 4.23
CA VAL A 343 17.22 -13.11 5.18
C VAL A 343 16.84 -14.26 6.10
N PHE A 344 17.72 -15.23 6.25
CA PHE A 344 17.53 -16.39 7.12
C PHE A 344 18.61 -16.41 8.20
N TRP A 345 18.22 -16.74 9.42
CA TRP A 345 19.15 -16.98 10.51
C TRP A 345 18.60 -18.00 11.52
N GLU A 346 19.52 -18.62 12.25
CA GLU A 346 19.21 -19.46 13.41
C GLU A 346 19.21 -18.59 14.67
N ASN A 347 18.19 -18.80 15.50
CA ASN A 347 18.03 -18.10 16.78
C ASN A 347 18.68 -18.89 17.92
N LEU A 348 18.67 -20.22 17.84
CA LEU A 348 19.15 -21.10 18.91
C LEU A 348 20.34 -21.95 18.46
N ARG A 349 21.29 -22.11 19.37
CA ARG A 349 22.41 -23.05 19.28
C ARG A 349 21.91 -24.48 19.53
N PRO A 350 22.68 -25.51 19.13
CA PRO A 350 22.33 -26.91 19.42
C PRO A 350 22.16 -27.24 20.91
N ASP A 351 22.76 -26.43 21.80
CA ASP A 351 22.66 -26.52 23.27
C ASP A 351 21.49 -25.71 23.86
N GLY A 352 20.66 -25.09 23.02
CA GLY A 352 19.47 -24.35 23.45
C GLY A 352 19.69 -22.89 23.83
N ARG A 353 20.94 -22.42 23.85
CA ARG A 353 21.25 -21.00 24.08
C ARG A 353 20.95 -20.18 22.82
N GLY A 354 20.51 -18.94 23.01
CA GLY A 354 20.37 -18.00 21.90
C GLY A 354 21.71 -17.65 21.25
N TYR A 355 21.73 -17.46 19.94
CA TYR A 355 22.85 -16.78 19.27
C TYR A 355 22.79 -15.30 19.60
N GLU A 356 23.77 -14.77 20.34
CA GLU A 356 23.84 -13.34 20.65
C GLU A 356 24.00 -12.48 19.39
N GLU A 357 24.64 -13.04 18.36
CA GLU A 357 24.98 -12.38 17.12
C GLU A 357 23.73 -12.03 16.28
N THR A 358 22.74 -12.93 16.26
CA THR A 358 21.46 -12.76 15.55
C THR A 358 20.37 -12.17 16.45
N SER A 359 20.65 -12.13 17.75
CA SER A 359 19.80 -11.59 18.78
C SER A 359 19.94 -10.07 18.90
N GLY A 360 18.84 -9.37 19.16
CA GLY A 360 18.82 -7.91 19.16
C GLY A 360 18.82 -7.31 17.76
N HIS A 361 18.22 -7.98 16.78
CA HIS A 361 18.05 -7.41 15.44
C HIS A 361 16.91 -6.39 15.42
N ALA A 362 16.90 -5.50 14.43
CA ALA A 362 15.92 -4.43 14.31
C ALA A 362 15.44 -4.24 12.87
N GLY A 363 14.20 -3.77 12.73
CA GLY A 363 13.71 -3.17 11.50
C GLY A 363 13.91 -1.66 11.58
N LEU A 364 14.88 -1.13 10.84
CA LEU A 364 15.20 0.29 10.86
C LEU A 364 14.01 1.14 10.36
N PRO A 365 13.94 2.43 10.74
CA PRO A 365 12.90 3.33 10.24
C PRO A 365 12.87 3.42 8.71
N LEU A 366 11.67 3.36 8.14
CA LEU A 366 11.47 3.76 6.75
C LEU A 366 11.49 5.28 6.65
N LEU A 367 12.34 5.82 5.80
CA LEU A 367 12.41 7.26 5.54
C LEU A 367 11.30 7.68 4.57
N SER A 368 11.09 6.90 3.50
CA SER A 368 10.09 7.14 2.49
C SER A 368 9.55 5.81 1.92
N GLY A 369 8.36 5.84 1.31
CA GLY A 369 7.76 4.67 0.65
C GLY A 369 7.13 3.64 1.60
N TRP A 370 7.17 2.35 1.22
CA TRP A 370 6.59 1.25 2.01
C TRP A 370 7.40 -0.05 1.93
N LYS A 371 7.26 -0.87 2.98
CA LYS A 371 7.87 -2.20 3.10
C LYS A 371 6.82 -3.18 3.60
N VAL A 372 6.76 -4.36 2.98
CA VAL A 372 5.96 -5.50 3.43
C VAL A 372 6.89 -6.67 3.69
N GLY A 373 7.04 -7.01 4.97
CA GLY A 373 7.77 -8.18 5.44
C GLY A 373 6.84 -9.38 5.63
N LEU A 374 7.40 -10.58 5.52
CA LEU A 374 6.78 -11.82 5.95
C LEU A 374 7.77 -12.54 6.86
N ASN A 375 7.41 -12.59 8.15
CA ASN A 375 8.13 -13.38 9.13
C ASN A 375 7.66 -14.84 9.07
N ILE A 376 8.62 -15.74 8.87
CA ILE A 376 8.41 -17.19 8.97
C ILE A 376 9.24 -17.68 10.15
N TRP A 377 8.57 -17.93 11.27
CA TRP A 377 9.19 -18.48 12.46
C TRP A 377 9.08 -20.00 12.46
N SER A 378 10.20 -20.68 12.70
CA SER A 378 10.21 -22.13 12.88
C SER A 378 10.30 -22.45 14.37
N TRP A 379 9.32 -23.17 14.90
CA TRP A 379 9.34 -23.74 16.24
C TRP A 379 10.03 -25.09 16.21
N GLY A 380 10.86 -25.34 17.23
CA GLY A 380 11.52 -26.62 17.41
C GLY A 380 12.03 -26.80 18.83
N PRO A 381 12.70 -27.93 19.12
CA PRO A 381 13.18 -28.24 20.46
C PRO A 381 14.19 -27.20 20.96
N ALA A 382 13.92 -26.59 22.11
CA ALA A 382 14.81 -25.61 22.73
C ALA A 382 15.93 -26.27 23.54
N ARG A 383 15.76 -27.51 24.02
CA ARG A 383 16.80 -28.32 24.72
C ARG A 383 17.57 -27.55 25.81
N ARG A 384 16.89 -26.66 26.54
CA ARG A 384 17.50 -25.85 27.61
C ARG A 384 17.72 -26.73 28.83
N GLY A 385 18.98 -27.06 29.11
CA GLY A 385 19.43 -27.86 30.26
C GLY A 385 19.38 -27.11 31.58
#